data_AF-A0A482YAF5-F1
#
_entry.id   AF-A0A482YAF5-F1
#
_cell.length_a   1.000
_cell.length_b   1.000
_cell.length_c   1.000
_cell.angle_alpha   90.00
_cell.angle_beta   90.00
_cell.angle_gamma   90.00
#
_symmetry.space_group_name_H-M   'P 1'
#
loop_
_entity.id
_entity.type
_entity.pdbx_description
1 polymer ?
#
loop_
_entity_poly.entity_id
_entity_poly.type
_entity_poly.pdbx_seq_one_letter_code
_entity_poly.pdbx_strand_id
1 'polypeptide(L)'
;MRHGTHDRSEEATLDHYITAEEHLPDEECTETTLQITDAETKRIFEARVRIAREPDELTDPQRLTVVTGPHETVSKEWYVELIDEIDAAGINEDLLRRLAREQETTSNIVNTRSDDLKVVLTYLVEAGQYESTAEALRELAFERLAEDRPALLEAYDAVRTEFEADPLRRALMDQE
;
A
#
# COMPACT_ATOMS: atom_id res chain seq x y z
N MET A 1 -20.59 -24.54 -49.63
CA MET A 1 -21.00 -25.43 -48.52
C MET A 1 -20.01 -25.25 -47.38
N ARG A 2 -20.54 -24.91 -46.19
CA ARG A 2 -19.96 -25.00 -44.83
C ARG A 2 -18.67 -24.20 -44.56
N HIS A 3 -18.77 -23.06 -43.88
CA HIS A 3 -18.81 -22.85 -42.41
C HIS A 3 -17.51 -23.20 -41.70
N GLY A 4 -16.95 -22.20 -41.03
CA GLY A 4 -15.84 -22.34 -40.11
C GLY A 4 -15.27 -20.98 -39.71
N THR A 5 -16.13 -20.07 -39.24
CA THR A 5 -15.72 -18.93 -38.42
C THR A 5 -14.92 -19.49 -37.23
N HIS A 6 -13.61 -19.33 -37.25
CA HIS A 6 -12.84 -19.32 -36.02
C HIS A 6 -13.15 -17.99 -35.33
N ASP A 7 -14.23 -18.05 -34.55
CA ASP A 7 -14.37 -17.25 -33.35
C ASP A 7 -13.17 -17.60 -32.47
N ARG A 8 -12.07 -16.87 -32.67
CA ARG A 8 -10.97 -16.86 -31.72
C ARG A 8 -11.45 -15.91 -30.66
N SER A 9 -12.27 -16.44 -29.76
CA SER A 9 -12.65 -15.77 -28.53
C SER A 9 -11.36 -15.20 -27.94
N GLU A 10 -11.25 -13.89 -27.98
CA GLU A 10 -10.37 -13.12 -27.12
C GLU A 10 -10.91 -13.39 -25.71
N GLU A 11 -10.52 -14.53 -25.13
CA GLU A 11 -10.55 -14.72 -23.68
C GLU A 11 -9.65 -13.61 -23.14
N ALA A 12 -10.27 -12.48 -22.82
CA ALA A 12 -9.71 -11.53 -21.89
C ALA A 12 -9.23 -12.36 -20.71
N THR A 13 -7.92 -12.42 -20.53
CA THR A 13 -7.25 -13.09 -19.42
C THR A 13 -7.86 -12.50 -18.16
N LEU A 14 -8.87 -13.16 -17.62
CA LEU A 14 -9.53 -12.75 -16.39
C LEU A 14 -8.55 -13.12 -15.29
N ASP A 15 -7.81 -12.12 -14.81
CA ASP A 15 -6.98 -12.23 -13.62
C ASP A 15 -7.80 -12.94 -12.52
N HIS A 16 -7.33 -14.14 -12.18
CA HIS A 16 -8.02 -15.05 -11.30
C HIS A 16 -7.21 -15.24 -10.03
N TYR A 17 -7.82 -14.93 -8.90
CA TYR A 17 -7.20 -14.98 -7.59
C TYR A 17 -7.83 -16.05 -6.72
N ILE A 18 -7.06 -16.54 -5.75
CA ILE A 18 -7.47 -17.56 -4.80
C ILE A 18 -7.15 -17.06 -3.39
N THR A 19 -8.11 -17.18 -2.48
CA THR A 19 -7.90 -16.94 -1.05
C THR A 19 -8.59 -18.01 -0.23
N ALA A 20 -8.21 -18.14 1.05
CA ALA A 20 -8.88 -19.04 1.98
C ALA A 20 -10.03 -18.31 2.69
N GLU A 21 -11.11 -19.04 3.00
CA GLU A 21 -12.27 -18.47 3.71
C GLU A 21 -11.90 -17.87 5.07
N GLU A 22 -10.86 -18.40 5.73
CA GLU A 22 -10.33 -17.86 6.99
C GLU A 22 -9.70 -16.47 6.88
N HIS A 23 -9.37 -16.04 5.66
CA HIS A 23 -8.81 -14.71 5.41
C HIS A 23 -9.87 -13.70 4.96
N LEU A 24 -11.10 -14.14 4.70
CA LEU A 24 -12.17 -13.22 4.30
C LEU A 24 -12.53 -12.25 5.44
N PRO A 25 -12.84 -10.99 5.11
CA PRO A 25 -13.39 -10.05 6.08
C PRO A 25 -14.81 -10.44 6.50
N ASP A 26 -15.18 -10.09 7.73
CA ASP A 26 -16.54 -10.27 8.24
C ASP A 26 -17.58 -9.36 7.53
N GLU A 27 -17.13 -8.23 6.96
CA GLU A 27 -17.98 -7.25 6.27
C GLU A 27 -17.62 -7.14 4.78
N GLU A 28 -18.63 -7.26 3.92
CA GLU A 28 -18.50 -7.12 2.47
C GLU A 28 -18.31 -5.65 2.07
N CYS A 29 -17.69 -5.38 0.91
CA CYS A 29 -17.44 -4.05 0.37
C CYS A 29 -16.60 -3.11 1.27
N THR A 30 -15.91 -3.67 2.27
CA THR A 30 -14.97 -2.93 3.13
C THR A 30 -13.54 -3.11 2.62
N GLU A 31 -12.75 -2.03 2.69
CA GLU A 31 -11.31 -2.11 2.43
C GLU A 31 -10.62 -2.92 3.52
N THR A 32 -10.03 -4.05 3.15
CA THR A 32 -9.31 -4.94 4.07
C THR A 32 -7.97 -5.36 3.49
N THR A 33 -7.07 -5.84 4.34
CA THR A 33 -5.89 -6.58 3.91
C THR A 33 -6.28 -8.04 3.71
N LEU A 34 -5.92 -8.62 2.57
CA LEU A 34 -6.17 -10.02 2.26
C LEU A 34 -4.90 -10.66 1.69
N GLN A 35 -4.58 -11.87 2.17
CA GLN A 35 -3.59 -12.72 1.51
C GLN A 35 -4.23 -13.38 0.27
N ILE A 36 -3.64 -13.11 -0.88
CA ILE A 36 -4.15 -13.55 -2.17
C ILE A 36 -3.09 -14.37 -2.90
N THR A 37 -3.55 -15.43 -3.56
CA THR A 37 -2.74 -16.22 -4.49
C THR A 37 -3.20 -15.95 -5.91
N ASP A 38 -2.30 -15.48 -6.76
CA ASP A 38 -2.53 -15.39 -8.19
C ASP A 38 -2.57 -16.80 -8.79
N ALA A 39 -3.69 -17.14 -9.46
CA ALA A 39 -3.89 -18.48 -10.01
C ALA A 39 -3.02 -18.76 -11.23
N GLU A 40 -2.61 -17.73 -11.98
CA GLU A 40 -1.74 -17.83 -13.15
C GLU A 40 -0.28 -17.95 -12.72
N THR A 41 0.21 -17.00 -11.94
CA THR A 41 1.62 -16.92 -11.56
C THR A 41 1.96 -17.80 -10.36
N LYS A 42 0.95 -18.29 -9.62
CA LYS A 42 1.10 -18.99 -8.33
C LYS A 42 1.81 -18.16 -7.27
N ARG A 43 1.88 -16.83 -7.44
CA ARG A 43 2.47 -15.90 -6.48
C ARG A 43 1.50 -15.67 -5.33
N ILE A 44 2.01 -15.75 -4.10
CA ILE A 44 1.28 -15.42 -2.88
C ILE A 44 1.77 -14.06 -2.40
N PHE A 45 0.85 -13.14 -2.12
CA PHE A 45 1.15 -11.80 -1.62
C PHE A 45 -0.01 -11.27 -0.78
N GLU A 46 0.24 -10.22 0.01
CA GLU A 46 -0.80 -9.49 0.71
C GLU A 46 -1.17 -8.24 -0.09
N ALA A 47 -2.45 -7.92 -0.13
CA ALA A 47 -2.94 -6.75 -0.83
C ALA A 47 -4.05 -6.09 -0.04
N ARG A 48 -4.11 -4.76 -0.11
CA ARG A 48 -5.29 -4.02 0.29
C ARG A 48 -6.33 -4.15 -0.81
N VAL A 49 -7.48 -4.70 -0.47
CA VAL A 49 -8.53 -5.05 -1.41
C VAL A 49 -9.91 -4.65 -0.92
N ARG A 50 -10.86 -4.55 -1.85
CA ARG A 50 -12.29 -4.64 -1.55
C ARG A 50 -12.84 -5.93 -2.13
N ILE A 51 -13.74 -6.58 -1.40
CA ILE A 51 -14.33 -7.85 -1.80
C ILE A 51 -15.84 -7.71 -1.82
N ALA A 52 -16.47 -8.22 -2.87
CA ALA A 52 -17.92 -8.25 -3.04
C ALA A 52 -18.37 -9.58 -3.64
N ARG A 53 -19.65 -9.93 -3.45
CA ARG A 53 -20.26 -11.09 -4.13
C ARG A 53 -20.71 -10.75 -5.54
N GLU A 54 -21.06 -9.50 -5.79
CA GLU A 54 -21.48 -9.02 -7.10
C GLU A 54 -20.38 -8.13 -7.70
N PRO A 55 -20.06 -8.30 -8.99
CA PRO A 55 -19.01 -7.52 -9.64
C PRO A 55 -19.40 -6.04 -9.77
N ASP A 56 -20.70 -5.74 -9.86
CA ASP A 56 -21.23 -4.37 -9.99
C ASP A 56 -21.02 -3.50 -8.74
N GLU A 57 -20.63 -4.10 -7.60
CA GLU A 57 -20.29 -3.39 -6.37
C GLU A 57 -18.83 -2.88 -6.36
N LEU A 58 -18.03 -3.28 -7.34
CA LEU A 58 -16.62 -2.92 -7.46
C LEU A 58 -16.37 -2.11 -8.74
N THR A 59 -15.34 -1.25 -8.70
CA THR A 59 -14.96 -0.42 -9.85
C THR A 59 -14.15 -1.22 -10.87
N ASP A 60 -13.30 -2.13 -10.39
CA ASP A 60 -12.49 -3.04 -11.21
C ASP A 60 -12.55 -4.47 -10.65
N PRO A 61 -13.67 -5.20 -10.86
CA PRO A 61 -13.88 -6.52 -10.29
C PRO A 61 -13.03 -7.60 -10.98
N GLN A 62 -12.18 -8.27 -10.20
CA GLN A 62 -11.41 -9.44 -10.61
C GLN A 62 -11.96 -10.69 -9.91
N ARG A 63 -11.81 -11.88 -10.51
CA ARG A 63 -12.44 -13.09 -9.97
C ARG A 63 -11.65 -13.63 -8.79
N LEU A 64 -12.33 -13.87 -7.67
CA LEU A 64 -11.74 -14.44 -6.46
C LEU A 64 -12.39 -15.80 -6.12
N THR A 65 -11.60 -16.86 -6.14
CA THR A 65 -11.99 -18.17 -5.59
C THR A 65 -11.68 -18.21 -4.09
N VAL A 66 -12.72 -18.39 -3.28
CA VAL A 66 -12.60 -18.60 -1.84
C VAL A 66 -12.64 -20.10 -1.57
N VAL A 67 -11.59 -20.65 -0.97
CA VAL A 67 -11.52 -22.07 -0.61
C VAL A 67 -11.86 -22.29 0.86
N THR A 68 -12.73 -23.26 1.14
CA THR A 68 -13.14 -23.60 2.52
C THR A 68 -12.58 -24.96 2.94
N GLY A 69 -11.66 -24.98 3.91
CA GLY A 69 -11.21 -26.18 4.63
C GLY A 69 -9.89 -26.84 4.15
N PRO A 70 -9.30 -27.75 4.96
CA PRO A 70 -7.98 -28.36 4.73
C PRO A 70 -7.95 -29.38 3.58
N HIS A 71 -9.12 -29.75 3.07
CA HIS A 71 -9.28 -30.58 1.88
C HIS A 71 -10.11 -29.74 0.91
N GLU A 72 -9.48 -29.24 -0.15
CA GLU A 72 -9.99 -28.37 -1.23
C GLU A 72 -11.30 -28.89 -1.87
N THR A 73 -12.42 -28.87 -1.16
CA THR A 73 -13.65 -29.54 -1.63
C THR A 73 -14.83 -28.60 -1.80
N VAL A 74 -14.75 -27.36 -1.28
CA VAL A 74 -15.78 -26.34 -1.47
C VAL A 74 -15.11 -25.02 -1.84
N SER A 75 -15.42 -24.53 -3.04
CA SER A 75 -15.01 -23.22 -3.53
C SER A 75 -16.25 -22.33 -3.71
N LYS A 76 -16.15 -21.08 -3.27
CA LYS A 76 -17.13 -20.02 -3.56
C LYS A 76 -16.50 -19.01 -4.52
N GLU A 77 -17.24 -18.56 -5.51
CA GLU A 77 -16.82 -17.50 -6.43
C GLU A 77 -17.27 -16.14 -5.87
N TRP A 78 -16.31 -15.24 -5.68
CA TRP A 78 -16.46 -13.86 -5.21
C TRP A 78 -15.71 -12.95 -6.18
N TYR A 79 -15.78 -11.64 -5.98
CA TYR A 79 -15.03 -10.65 -6.74
C TYR A 79 -14.16 -9.80 -5.81
N VAL A 80 -12.99 -9.42 -6.32
CA VAL A 80 -12.01 -8.62 -5.59
C VAL A 80 -11.52 -7.46 -6.45
N GLU A 81 -11.39 -6.28 -5.83
CA GLU A 81 -10.74 -5.11 -6.40
C GLU A 81 -9.40 -4.94 -5.67
N LEU A 82 -8.28 -5.10 -6.39
CA LEU A 82 -6.95 -4.86 -5.83
C LEU A 82 -6.65 -3.37 -5.83
N ILE A 83 -6.51 -2.80 -4.63
CA ILE A 83 -6.17 -1.38 -4.48
C ILE A 83 -4.66 -1.22 -4.53
N ASP A 84 -3.93 -1.98 -3.70
CA ASP A 84 -2.47 -1.89 -3.59
C ASP A 84 -1.87 -3.22 -3.08
N GLU A 85 -0.71 -3.63 -3.59
CA GLU A 85 0.12 -4.67 -2.97
C GLU A 85 0.78 -4.11 -1.70
N ILE A 86 0.79 -4.90 -0.64
CA ILE A 86 1.44 -4.54 0.63
C ILE A 86 2.32 -5.68 1.11
N ASP A 87 3.39 -5.33 1.81
CA ASP A 87 4.24 -6.34 2.44
C ASP A 87 3.57 -6.95 3.70
N ALA A 88 4.27 -7.91 4.32
CA ALA A 88 3.81 -8.59 5.52
C ALA A 88 3.69 -7.69 6.77
N ALA A 89 4.22 -6.46 6.71
CA ALA A 89 4.03 -5.44 7.73
C ALA A 89 2.87 -4.47 7.38
N GLY A 90 2.16 -4.72 6.28
CA GLY A 90 1.07 -3.89 5.77
C GLY A 90 1.55 -2.60 5.12
N ILE A 91 2.79 -2.56 4.64
CA ILE A 91 3.42 -1.38 4.05
C ILE A 91 3.32 -1.46 2.52
N ASN A 92 2.82 -0.38 1.92
CA ASN A 92 2.83 -0.18 0.48
C ASN A 92 4.11 0.57 0.07
N GLU A 93 5.11 -0.17 -0.40
CA GLU A 93 6.40 0.40 -0.80
C GLU A 93 6.32 1.28 -2.06
N ASP A 94 5.41 0.98 -2.99
CA ASP A 94 5.23 1.78 -4.20
C ASP A 94 4.63 3.16 -3.91
N LEU A 95 3.66 3.22 -2.99
CA LEU A 95 3.14 4.47 -2.47
C LEU A 95 4.24 5.26 -1.74
N LEU A 96 5.04 4.58 -0.91
CA LEU A 96 6.17 5.20 -0.21
C LEU A 96 7.17 5.82 -1.19
N ARG A 97 7.53 5.10 -2.25
CA ARG A 97 8.43 5.54 -3.32
C ARG A 97 7.85 6.71 -4.10
N ARG A 98 6.53 6.73 -4.35
CA ARG A 98 5.84 7.87 -4.98
C ARG A 98 5.91 9.10 -4.08
N LEU A 99 5.51 8.97 -2.81
CA LEU A 99 5.52 10.07 -1.84
C LEU A 99 6.93 10.63 -1.59
N ALA A 100 7.96 9.77 -1.57
CA ALA A 100 9.35 10.19 -1.47
C ALA A 100 9.80 11.07 -2.65
N ARG A 101 9.31 10.77 -3.87
CA ARG A 101 9.53 11.60 -5.07
C ARG A 101 8.74 12.91 -5.01
N GLU A 102 7.50 12.87 -4.51
CA GLU A 102 6.63 14.06 -4.38
C GLU A 102 7.09 15.03 -3.27
N GLN A 103 7.78 14.52 -2.24
CA GLN A 103 8.33 15.30 -1.12
C GLN A 103 9.32 16.39 -1.58
N GLU A 104 10.06 16.16 -2.66
CA GLU A 104 10.97 17.16 -3.24
C GLU A 104 10.22 18.36 -3.84
N THR A 105 8.92 18.19 -4.16
CA THR A 105 8.13 19.17 -4.92
C THR A 105 7.12 19.94 -4.07
N THR A 106 6.81 19.48 -2.85
CA THR A 106 5.67 20.00 -2.07
C THR A 106 6.09 20.52 -0.70
N SER A 107 6.24 21.84 -0.59
CA SER A 107 6.23 22.55 0.69
C SER A 107 4.77 22.82 1.08
N ASN A 108 4.29 22.36 2.24
CA ASN A 108 3.31 23.06 3.11
C ASN A 108 2.89 22.19 4.31
N ILE A 109 3.20 22.58 5.55
CA ILE A 109 2.41 23.50 6.41
C ILE A 109 1.02 22.90 6.76
N VAL A 110 0.99 22.12 7.83
CA VAL A 110 -0.22 21.69 8.57
C VAL A 110 -0.72 22.88 9.39
N ASN A 111 -1.97 23.33 9.23
CA ASN A 111 -2.36 24.71 9.61
C ASN A 111 -3.65 24.90 10.46
N THR A 112 -4.08 23.94 11.30
CA THR A 112 -5.20 24.26 12.25
C THR A 112 -5.20 23.47 13.57
N ARG A 113 -4.84 22.18 13.59
CA ARG A 113 -4.46 21.48 14.86
C ARG A 113 -3.07 21.90 15.37
N SER A 114 -2.41 22.71 14.57
CA SER A 114 -1.04 23.16 14.77
C SER A 114 -0.91 24.29 15.77
N ASP A 115 -1.97 25.03 16.15
CA ASP A 115 -1.80 26.16 17.08
C ASP A 115 -1.50 25.72 18.51
N ASP A 116 -2.26 24.77 19.07
CA ASP A 116 -1.96 24.20 20.40
C ASP A 116 -0.65 23.42 20.38
N LEU A 117 -0.41 22.64 19.32
CA LEU A 117 0.86 21.93 19.14
C LEU A 117 2.03 22.92 19.03
N LYS A 118 1.85 24.04 18.33
CA LYS A 118 2.87 25.09 18.22
C LYS A 118 3.13 25.76 19.56
N VAL A 119 2.12 25.97 20.39
CA VAL A 119 2.33 26.45 21.78
C VAL A 119 3.19 25.47 22.57
N VAL A 120 2.91 24.16 22.49
CA VAL A 120 3.71 23.13 23.17
C VAL A 120 5.13 23.05 22.60
N LEU A 121 5.30 23.02 21.28
CA LEU A 121 6.61 22.98 20.64
C LEU A 121 7.43 24.24 20.94
N THR A 122 6.81 25.42 20.92
CA THR A 122 7.46 26.68 21.32
C THR A 122 7.87 26.63 22.79
N TYR A 123 7.03 26.11 23.68
CA TYR A 123 7.41 25.92 25.08
C TYR A 123 8.65 25.02 25.22
N LEU A 124 8.74 23.92 24.47
CA LEU A 124 9.89 23.01 24.54
C LEU A 124 11.20 23.68 24.09
N VAL A 125 11.13 24.56 23.09
CA VAL A 125 12.28 25.37 22.63
C VAL A 125 12.67 26.42 23.66
N GLU A 126 11.71 27.19 24.17
CA GLU A 126 11.95 28.22 25.19
C GLU A 126 12.45 27.62 26.52
N ALA A 127 12.09 26.37 26.81
CA ALA A 127 12.62 25.59 27.93
C ALA A 127 14.05 25.06 27.69
N GLY A 128 14.63 25.29 26.51
CA GLY A 128 15.97 24.86 26.13
C GLY A 128 16.10 23.35 25.87
N GLN A 129 14.99 22.66 25.63
CA GLN A 129 15.00 21.21 25.36
C GLN A 129 15.31 20.90 23.88
N TYR A 130 15.02 21.83 22.98
CA TYR A 130 15.30 21.72 21.54
C TYR A 130 15.73 23.08 20.98
N GLU A 131 16.50 23.10 19.89
CA GLU A 131 16.99 24.32 19.25
C GLU A 131 15.92 25.00 18.37
N SER A 132 14.94 24.23 17.89
CA SER A 132 13.81 24.77 17.11
C SER A 132 12.52 23.95 17.21
N THR A 133 11.40 24.57 16.87
CA THR A 133 10.09 23.89 16.86
C THR A 133 10.01 22.81 15.79
N ALA A 134 10.73 22.98 14.68
CA ALA A 134 10.82 21.99 13.61
C ALA A 134 11.65 20.77 14.03
N GLU A 135 12.74 20.98 14.77
CA GLU A 135 13.54 19.91 15.37
C GLU A 135 12.72 19.14 16.41
N ALA A 136 12.10 19.83 17.36
CA ALA A 136 11.24 19.21 18.37
C ALA A 136 10.13 18.35 17.73
N LEU A 137 9.45 18.88 16.71
CA LEU A 137 8.42 18.13 16.00
C LEU A 137 8.99 16.90 15.28
N ARG A 138 10.14 17.07 14.62
CA ARG A 138 10.80 15.97 13.91
C ARG A 138 11.19 14.87 14.88
N GLU A 139 11.92 15.19 15.95
CA GLU A 139 12.37 14.18 16.91
C GLU A 139 11.22 13.45 17.57
N LEU A 140 10.23 14.18 18.11
CA LEU A 140 9.07 13.56 18.75
C LEU A 140 8.25 12.68 17.79
N ALA A 141 8.10 13.11 16.53
CA ALA A 141 7.41 12.32 15.53
C ALA A 141 8.19 11.05 15.14
N PHE A 142 9.51 11.16 14.94
CA PHE A 142 10.35 10.02 14.58
C PHE A 142 10.52 9.05 15.74
N GLU A 143 10.63 9.52 16.97
CA GLU A 143 10.65 8.67 18.17
C GLU A 143 9.37 7.84 18.24
N ARG A 144 8.21 8.48 18.08
CA ARG A 144 6.93 7.78 18.09
C ARG A 144 6.78 6.79 16.93
N LEU A 145 7.24 7.16 15.73
CA LEU A 145 7.24 6.28 14.56
C LEU A 145 8.18 5.08 14.77
N ALA A 146 9.32 5.27 15.41
CA ALA A 146 10.26 4.20 15.72
C ALA A 146 9.70 3.22 16.76
N GLU A 147 8.95 3.72 17.74
CA GLU A 147 8.26 2.89 18.72
C GLU A 147 7.10 2.08 18.10
N ASP A 148 6.21 2.76 17.37
CA ASP A 148 4.94 2.16 16.93
C ASP A 148 5.02 1.47 15.57
N ARG A 149 5.92 1.91 14.69
CA ARG A 149 6.00 1.49 13.27
C ARG A 149 7.46 1.36 12.79
N PRO A 150 8.32 0.58 13.47
CA PRO A 150 9.73 0.44 13.08
C PRO A 150 9.90 -0.12 11.65
N ALA A 151 9.07 -1.08 11.24
CA ALA A 151 9.11 -1.65 9.89
C ALA A 151 8.89 -0.61 8.77
N LEU A 152 8.08 0.43 9.04
CA LEU A 152 7.86 1.52 8.08
C LEU A 152 9.11 2.40 7.92
N LEU A 153 9.85 2.64 9.01
CA LEU A 153 11.12 3.37 8.95
C LEU A 153 12.20 2.58 8.22
N GLU A 154 12.26 1.25 8.45
CA GLU A 154 13.18 0.36 7.73
C GLU A 154 12.88 0.32 6.23
N ALA A 155 11.60 0.16 5.84
CA ALA A 155 11.18 0.22 4.43
C ALA A 155 11.50 1.57 3.79
N TYR A 156 11.27 2.68 4.51
CA TYR A 156 11.62 4.02 4.03
C TYR A 156 13.12 4.22 3.85
N ASP A 157 13.95 3.70 4.77
CA ASP A 157 15.41 3.80 4.64
C ASP A 157 15.92 3.03 3.41
N ALA A 158 15.34 1.87 3.11
CA ALA A 158 15.64 1.09 1.91
C ALA A 158 15.29 1.88 0.64
N VAL A 159 14.06 2.42 0.57
CA VAL A 159 13.60 3.23 -0.58
C VAL A 159 14.44 4.50 -0.73
N ARG A 160 14.80 5.18 0.37
CA ARG A 160 15.66 6.37 0.34
C ARG A 160 17.06 6.03 -0.14
N THR A 161 17.67 4.95 0.36
CA THR A 161 19.00 4.49 -0.06
C THR A 161 19.02 4.16 -1.55
N GLU A 162 17.99 3.48 -2.06
CA GLU A 162 17.82 3.22 -3.49
C GLU A 162 17.74 4.53 -4.29
N PHE A 163 16.96 5.49 -3.79
CA PHE A 163 16.76 6.79 -4.41
C PHE A 163 18.01 7.70 -4.39
N GLU A 164 18.89 7.58 -3.39
CA GLU A 164 20.18 8.28 -3.31
C GLU A 164 21.28 7.58 -4.12
N ALA A 165 21.18 6.26 -4.30
CA ALA A 165 22.11 5.47 -5.09
C ALA A 165 21.87 5.60 -6.61
N ASP A 166 20.74 6.19 -7.04
CA ASP A 166 20.41 6.37 -8.44
C ASP A 166 21.48 7.19 -9.20
N PRO A 167 22.17 6.58 -10.19
CA PRO A 167 23.29 7.22 -10.87
C PRO A 167 22.88 8.38 -11.77
N LEU A 168 21.64 8.41 -12.27
CA LEU A 168 21.11 9.54 -13.03
C LEU A 168 20.91 10.74 -12.12
N ARG A 169 20.50 10.51 -10.87
CA ARG A 169 20.33 11.56 -9.87
C ARG A 169 21.67 12.08 -9.34
N ARG A 170 22.66 11.22 -9.09
CA ARG A 170 24.04 11.66 -8.80
C ARG A 170 24.58 12.56 -9.91
N ALA A 171 24.38 12.16 -11.17
CA ALA A 171 24.81 12.97 -12.31
C ALA A 171 24.06 14.32 -12.40
N LEU A 172 22.82 14.41 -11.90
CA LEU A 172 22.05 15.65 -11.86
C LEU A 172 22.49 16.57 -10.72
N MET A 173 22.83 16.03 -9.54
CA MET A 173 23.34 16.80 -8.40
C MET A 173 24.81 17.21 -8.53
N ASP A 174 25.65 16.44 -9.25
CA ASP A 174 27.04 16.82 -9.57
C ASP A 174 27.14 17.98 -10.60
N GLN A 175 26.01 18.41 -11.17
CA GLN A 175 25.93 19.55 -12.10
C GLN A 175 25.48 20.88 -11.46
N GLU A 176 25.26 20.92 -10.14
CA GLU A 176 24.98 22.14 -9.37
C GLU A 176 26.23 22.70 -8.67
#